data_AF-A0A7Y3MBN3-F1
#
_entry.id   AF-A0A7Y3MBN3-F1
#
_cell.length_a   1.000
_cell.length_b   1.000
_cell.length_c   1.000
_cell.angle_alpha   90.00
_cell.angle_beta   90.00
_cell.angle_gamma   90.00
#
_symmetry.space_group_name_H-M   'P 1'
#
loop_
_entity.id
_entity.type
_entity.pdbx_description
1 polymer ?
#
loop_
_entity_poly.entity_id
_entity_poly.type
_entity_poly.pdbx_seq_one_letter_code
_entity_poly.pdbx_strand_id
1 'polypeptide(L)'
;DINNPNYKPEADDISIRARIEISEGDKTMMAHPIYVIRNGRPFSIKDYIPENGFHIRLTQIIPDKEKFTFQLAQDNRENKEIIIDIAENVPRTDFIALEATVFPGINMFWLGALMMMIGLLVAFFHRLKQKIV
;
A
#
# COMPACT_ATOMS: atom_id res chain seq x y z
N ASP A 1 20.03 -10.95 12.72
CA ASP A 1 19.12 -10.38 11.72
C ASP A 1 17.95 -11.28 11.41
N ILE A 2 16.73 -10.73 11.50
CA ILE A 2 15.49 -11.42 11.14
C ILE A 2 15.31 -11.27 9.63
N ASN A 3 15.77 -12.27 8.85
CA ASN A 3 15.48 -12.34 7.42
C ASN A 3 14.06 -12.94 7.22
N ASN A 4 13.14 -12.16 6.65
CA ASN A 4 11.80 -12.61 6.23
C ASN A 4 11.37 -11.77 5.01
N PRO A 5 10.83 -12.37 3.93
CA PRO A 5 10.38 -11.65 2.73
C PRO A 5 9.40 -10.50 3.03
N ASN A 6 8.58 -10.66 4.07
CA ASN A 6 7.54 -9.71 4.47
C ASN A 6 8.03 -8.64 5.46
N TYR A 7 9.32 -8.65 5.82
CA TYR A 7 9.91 -7.69 6.77
C TYR A 7 11.17 -7.05 6.19
N LYS A 8 11.18 -5.71 6.11
CA LYS A 8 12.38 -4.92 5.80
C LYS A 8 12.87 -4.25 7.09
N PRO A 9 14.08 -4.60 7.58
CA PRO A 9 14.59 -4.05 8.82
C PRO A 9 14.92 -2.56 8.68
N GLU A 10 14.52 -1.76 9.67
CA GLU A 10 14.90 -0.36 9.83
C GLU A 10 15.75 -0.18 11.10
N ALA A 11 16.58 0.87 11.15
CA ALA A 11 17.59 1.04 12.19
C ALA A 11 17.03 1.21 13.62
N ASP A 12 15.78 1.68 13.75
CA ASP A 12 15.10 1.91 15.04
C ASP A 12 14.06 0.81 15.38
N ASP A 13 14.10 -0.32 14.66
CA ASP A 13 13.14 -1.40 14.89
C ASP A 13 13.57 -2.34 16.02
N ILE A 14 12.68 -2.54 16.98
CA ILE A 14 12.78 -3.66 17.92
C ILE A 14 11.97 -4.83 17.35
N SER A 15 12.65 -5.86 16.85
CA SER A 15 12.00 -7.00 16.21
C SER A 15 12.17 -8.28 17.04
N ILE A 16 11.04 -8.97 17.27
CA ILE A 16 10.94 -10.19 18.05
C ILE A 16 10.38 -11.29 17.13
N ARG A 17 11.08 -12.41 17.05
CA ARG A 17 10.65 -13.60 16.31
C ARG A 17 10.23 -14.67 17.30
N ALA A 18 8.99 -15.14 17.21
CA ALA A 18 8.61 -16.37 17.91
C ALA A 18 9.00 -17.58 17.06
N ARG A 19 9.43 -18.66 17.71
CA ARG A 19 9.63 -19.97 17.08
C ARG A 19 8.55 -20.89 17.63
N ILE A 20 7.66 -21.33 16.76
CA ILE A 20 6.51 -22.18 17.13
C ILE A 20 6.63 -23.47 16.35
N GLU A 21 6.62 -24.59 17.05
CA GLU A 21 6.62 -25.92 16.47
C GLU A 21 5.19 -26.46 16.46
N ILE A 22 4.74 -26.94 15.31
CA ILE A 22 3.41 -27.47 15.09
C ILE A 22 3.59 -28.93 14.69
N SER A 23 3.09 -29.83 15.52
CA SER A 23 3.10 -31.27 15.26
C SER A 23 1.71 -31.70 14.83
N GLU A 24 1.58 -32.21 13.61
CA GLU A 24 0.36 -32.85 13.12
C GLU A 24 0.70 -34.29 12.70
N GLY A 25 0.35 -35.26 13.55
CA GLY A 25 0.75 -36.65 13.36
C GLY A 25 2.27 -36.80 13.32
N ASP A 26 2.80 -37.28 12.20
CA ASP A 26 4.23 -37.52 11.95
C ASP A 26 4.93 -36.33 11.27
N LYS A 27 4.21 -35.23 11.00
CA LYS A 27 4.77 -34.02 10.39
C LYS A 27 4.99 -32.95 11.44
N THR A 28 6.21 -32.42 11.48
CA THR A 28 6.60 -31.27 12.28
C THR A 28 6.87 -30.08 11.38
N MET A 29 6.16 -28.98 11.61
CA MET A 29 6.34 -27.72 10.90
C MET A 29 6.79 -26.63 11.87
N MET A 30 7.59 -25.68 11.38
CA MET A 30 8.04 -24.53 12.18
C MET A 30 7.45 -23.23 11.64
N ALA A 31 6.78 -22.48 12.50
CA ALA A 31 6.29 -21.14 12.22
C ALA A 31 7.14 -20.07 12.93
N HIS A 32 7.35 -18.98 12.23
CA HIS A 32 8.18 -17.84 12.64
C HIS A 32 7.45 -16.51 12.52
N PRO A 33 6.33 -16.28 13.24
CA PRO A 33 5.68 -14.98 13.23
C PRO A 33 6.60 -13.92 13.86
N ILE A 34 6.58 -12.72 13.29
CA ILE A 34 7.45 -11.61 13.69
C ILE A 34 6.59 -10.49 14.27
N TYR A 35 7.03 -9.93 15.39
CA TYR A 35 6.47 -8.75 16.01
C TYR A 35 7.53 -7.65 16.00
N VAL A 36 7.18 -6.47 15.51
CA VAL A 36 8.11 -5.35 15.34
C VAL A 36 7.54 -4.13 16.03
N ILE A 37 8.33 -3.47 16.85
CA ILE A 37 8.00 -2.15 17.39
C ILE A 37 8.84 -1.14 16.61
N ARG A 38 8.17 -0.29 15.83
CA ARG A 38 8.79 0.74 15.00
C ARG A 38 8.23 2.10 15.39
N ASN A 39 9.08 3.05 15.78
CA ASN A 39 8.66 4.37 16.24
C ASN A 39 7.56 4.30 17.33
N GLY A 40 7.69 3.36 18.28
CA GLY A 40 6.71 3.13 19.35
C GLY A 40 5.38 2.50 18.92
N ARG A 41 5.22 2.11 17.65
CA ARG A 41 4.03 1.44 17.13
C ARG A 41 4.27 -0.07 16.96
N PRO A 42 3.41 -0.93 17.52
CA PRO A 42 3.51 -2.36 17.30
C PRO A 42 2.96 -2.77 15.94
N PHE A 43 3.74 -3.56 15.23
CA PHE A 43 3.39 -4.21 13.98
C PHE A 43 3.55 -5.71 14.14
N SER A 44 2.64 -6.45 13.51
CA SER A 44 2.61 -7.90 13.56
C SER A 44 2.62 -8.44 12.15
N ILE A 45 3.59 -9.31 11.87
CA ILE A 45 3.77 -9.97 10.58
C ILE A 45 3.42 -11.44 10.80
N LYS A 46 2.33 -11.87 10.18
CA LYS A 46 1.87 -13.25 10.26
C LYS A 46 2.81 -14.16 9.46
N ASP A 47 2.96 -15.38 9.94
CA ASP A 47 3.54 -16.47 9.17
C ASP A 47 2.44 -17.35 8.58
N TYR A 48 2.67 -17.86 7.37
CA TYR A 48 1.72 -18.72 6.66
C TYR A 48 2.42 -20.01 6.26
N ILE A 49 1.82 -21.14 6.64
CA ILE A 49 2.31 -22.47 6.31
C ILE A 49 1.35 -23.08 5.27
N PRO A 50 1.76 -23.12 3.99
CA PRO A 50 0.88 -23.59 2.91
C PRO A 50 0.45 -25.05 3.06
N GLU A 51 1.30 -25.91 3.65
CA GLU A 51 1.04 -27.35 3.79
C GLU A 51 -0.28 -27.64 4.52
N ASN A 52 -0.61 -26.84 5.53
CA ASN A 52 -1.76 -27.04 6.41
C ASN A 52 -2.73 -25.86 6.44
N GLY A 53 -2.45 -24.80 5.66
CA GLY A 53 -3.24 -23.58 5.64
C GLY A 53 -3.15 -22.73 6.92
N PHE A 54 -2.20 -22.99 7.82
CA PHE A 54 -2.11 -22.25 9.09
C PHE A 54 -1.59 -20.83 8.89
N HIS A 55 -2.32 -19.88 9.45
CA HIS A 55 -1.91 -18.50 9.64
C HIS A 55 -1.68 -18.25 11.14
N ILE A 56 -0.46 -17.87 11.49
CA ILE A 56 -0.09 -17.62 12.89
C ILE A 56 0.43 -16.19 13.01
N ARG A 57 -0.07 -15.47 14.01
CA ARG A 57 0.23 -14.07 14.23
C ARG A 57 0.47 -13.81 15.71
N LEU A 58 1.61 -13.22 16.06
CA LEU A 58 1.88 -12.69 17.40
C LEU A 58 1.28 -11.28 17.48
N THR A 59 0.19 -11.08 18.20
CA THR A 59 -0.56 -9.80 18.19
C THR A 59 -0.15 -8.84 19.27
N GLN A 60 0.25 -9.35 20.44
CA GLN A 60 0.57 -8.51 21.58
C GLN A 60 1.59 -9.17 22.50
N ILE A 61 2.48 -8.35 23.04
CA ILE A 61 3.45 -8.71 24.06
C ILE A 61 3.22 -7.77 25.24
N ILE A 62 2.98 -8.31 26.44
CA ILE A 62 2.89 -7.58 27.69
C ILE A 62 4.08 -8.01 28.56
N PRO A 63 5.22 -7.30 28.52
CA PRO A 63 6.42 -7.67 29.26
C PRO A 63 6.18 -7.76 30.77
N ASP A 64 5.44 -6.79 31.34
CA ASP A 64 5.19 -6.70 32.79
C ASP A 64 4.45 -7.89 33.39
N LYS A 65 3.68 -8.60 32.56
CA LYS A 65 2.90 -9.78 32.96
C LYS A 65 3.45 -11.06 32.35
N GLU A 66 4.53 -10.98 31.58
CA GLU A 66 5.11 -12.09 30.80
C GLU A 66 4.07 -12.79 29.91
N LYS A 67 3.11 -12.03 29.36
CA LYS A 67 2.02 -12.57 28.53
C LYS A 67 2.24 -12.26 27.06
N PHE A 68 2.09 -13.30 26.24
CA PHE A 68 2.10 -13.23 24.78
C PHE A 68 0.74 -13.65 24.24
N THR A 69 0.17 -12.84 23.34
CA THR A 69 -1.11 -13.14 22.69
C THR A 69 -0.87 -13.55 21.25
N PHE A 70 -1.37 -14.74 20.89
CA PHE A 70 -1.30 -15.27 19.53
C PHE A 70 -2.69 -15.37 18.92
N GLN A 71 -2.78 -15.12 17.62
CA GLN A 71 -3.95 -15.42 16.80
C GLN A 71 -3.59 -16.53 15.82
N LEU A 72 -4.43 -17.56 15.79
CA LEU A 72 -4.31 -18.70 14.91
C LEU A 72 -5.56 -18.77 14.04
N ALA A 73 -5.37 -18.99 12.74
CA ALA A 73 -6.44 -19.29 11.79
C ALA A 73 -5.95 -20.39 10.85
N GLN A 74 -6.87 -21.22 10.36
CA GLN A 74 -6.58 -22.25 9.38
C GLN A 74 -7.43 -22.01 8.15
N ASP A 75 -6.78 -21.92 6.98
CA ASP A 75 -7.47 -21.88 5.71
C ASP A 75 -7.81 -23.32 5.27
N ASN A 76 -9.10 -23.65 5.23
CA ASN A 76 -9.58 -24.97 4.83
C ASN A 76 -9.90 -25.06 3.32
N ARG A 77 -9.31 -24.16 2.51
CA ARG A 77 -9.39 -24.29 1.06
C ARG A 77 -8.60 -25.51 0.64
N GLU A 78 -9.30 -26.53 0.16
CA GLU A 78 -8.68 -27.58 -0.65
C GLU A 78 -7.87 -26.89 -1.76
N ASN A 79 -6.62 -27.31 -1.94
CA ASN A 79 -5.74 -26.85 -3.01
C ASN A 79 -6.37 -27.18 -4.37
N LYS A 80 -7.37 -26.40 -4.79
CA LYS A 80 -7.86 -26.40 -6.15
C LYS A 80 -6.74 -25.81 -6.97
N GLU A 81 -6.08 -26.65 -7.74
CA GLU A 81 -5.22 -26.23 -8.83
C GLU A 81 -6.06 -25.30 -9.70
N ILE A 82 -5.82 -24.00 -9.55
CA ILE A 82 -6.41 -23.02 -10.45
C ILE A 82 -5.67 -23.23 -11.75
N ILE A 83 -6.33 -23.84 -12.73
CA ILE A 83 -5.81 -23.91 -14.09
C ILE A 83 -5.83 -22.47 -14.61
N ILE A 84 -4.66 -21.83 -14.62
CA ILE A 84 -4.50 -20.48 -15.15
C ILE A 84 -4.25 -20.64 -16.64
N ASP A 85 -5.31 -20.57 -17.44
CA ASP A 85 -5.19 -20.48 -18.90
C ASP A 85 -4.81 -19.04 -19.28
N ILE A 86 -3.54 -18.83 -19.57
CA ILE A 86 -3.03 -17.55 -20.08
C ILE A 86 -3.17 -17.56 -21.59
N ALA A 87 -4.20 -16.88 -22.10
CA ALA A 87 -4.33 -16.65 -23.54
C ALA A 87 -3.30 -15.61 -24.00
N GLU A 88 -2.22 -16.07 -24.64
CA GLU A 88 -1.12 -15.21 -25.12
C GLU A 88 -1.53 -14.23 -26.23
N ASN A 89 -2.62 -14.51 -26.94
CA ASN A 89 -3.07 -13.77 -28.12
C ASN A 89 -4.54 -13.33 -28.03
N VAL A 90 -4.93 -12.68 -26.93
CA VAL A 90 -6.22 -11.97 -26.87
C VAL A 90 -6.05 -10.61 -27.55
N PRO A 91 -6.85 -10.25 -28.57
CA PRO A 91 -6.87 -8.89 -29.07
C PRO A 91 -7.28 -7.98 -27.92
N ARG A 92 -6.34 -7.15 -27.44
CA ARG A 92 -6.61 -6.19 -26.37
C ARG A 92 -7.65 -5.18 -26.88
N THR A 93 -8.86 -5.24 -26.35
CA THR A 93 -9.93 -4.25 -26.63
C THR A 93 -9.69 -2.93 -25.89
N ASP A 94 -8.64 -2.83 -25.09
CA ASP A 94 -8.27 -1.63 -24.33
C ASP A 94 -7.60 -0.59 -25.24
N PHE A 95 -8.35 0.01 -26.16
CA PHE A 95 -7.91 1.23 -26.85
C PHE A 95 -8.66 2.43 -26.30
N ILE A 96 -7.90 3.41 -25.81
CA ILE A 96 -8.43 4.73 -25.46
C ILE A 96 -8.37 5.56 -26.73
N ALA A 97 -9.53 5.76 -27.38
CA ALA A 97 -9.62 6.65 -28.52
C ALA A 97 -9.49 8.10 -28.05
N LEU A 98 -8.35 8.74 -28.32
CA LEU A 98 -8.12 10.15 -28.05
C LEU A 98 -8.51 10.94 -29.30
N GLU A 99 -9.69 11.55 -29.28
CA GLU A 99 -10.12 12.50 -30.30
C GLU A 99 -9.66 13.91 -29.92
N ALA A 100 -8.84 14.54 -30.76
CA ALA A 100 -8.39 15.91 -30.59
C ALA A 100 -9.14 16.83 -31.56
N THR A 101 -10.16 17.51 -31.07
CA THR A 101 -10.88 18.53 -31.85
C THR A 101 -10.10 19.84 -31.82
N VAL A 102 -9.65 20.31 -32.98
CA VAL A 102 -9.10 21.66 -33.11
C VAL A 102 -10.26 22.65 -33.05
N PHE A 103 -10.34 23.44 -31.97
CA PHE A 103 -11.39 24.43 -31.82
C PHE A 103 -11.21 25.59 -32.82
N PRO A 104 -12.12 25.79 -33.80
CA PRO A 104 -12.09 26.97 -34.64
C PRO A 104 -12.40 28.20 -33.78
N GLY A 105 -11.47 29.15 -33.70
CA GLY A 105 -11.64 30.37 -32.89
C GLY A 105 -10.80 30.46 -31.61
N ILE A 106 -9.84 29.55 -31.38
CA ILE A 106 -8.94 29.57 -30.22
C ILE A 106 -8.21 30.92 -30.03
N ASN A 107 -7.87 31.60 -31.13
CA ASN A 107 -7.22 32.92 -31.08
C ASN A 107 -8.12 33.99 -30.43
N MET A 108 -9.44 33.92 -30.63
CA MET A 108 -10.39 34.86 -30.02
C MET A 108 -10.53 34.60 -28.52
N PHE A 109 -10.52 33.32 -28.11
CA PHE A 109 -10.47 32.95 -26.69
C PHE A 109 -9.23 33.51 -26.00
N TRP A 110 -8.04 33.32 -26.60
CA TRP A 110 -6.79 33.86 -26.07
C TRP A 110 -6.78 35.38 -26.00
N LEU A 111 -7.30 36.06 -27.03
CA LEU A 111 -7.44 37.50 -27.02
C LEU A 111 -8.30 37.98 -25.84
N GLY A 112 -9.47 37.36 -25.63
CA GLY A 112 -10.34 37.69 -24.50
C GLY A 112 -9.68 37.42 -23.14
N ALA A 113 -9.00 36.29 -22.99
CA ALA A 113 -8.26 35.95 -21.77
C ALA A 113 -7.15 36.96 -21.45
N LEU A 114 -6.40 37.39 -22.46
CA LEU A 114 -5.38 38.43 -22.33
C LEU A 114 -5.97 39.79 -21.96
N MET A 115 -7.07 40.19 -22.59
CA MET A 115 -7.74 41.46 -22.26
C MET A 115 -8.22 41.49 -20.80
N MET A 116 -8.78 40.39 -20.30
CA MET A 116 -9.19 40.29 -18.89
C MET A 116 -8.00 40.42 -17.93
N MET A 117 -6.87 39.76 -18.24
CA MET A 117 -5.66 39.82 -17.43
C MET A 117 -5.08 41.24 -17.36
N ILE A 118 -5.05 41.93 -18.51
CA ILE A 118 -4.59 43.33 -18.58
C ILE A 118 -5.51 44.24 -17.76
N GLY A 119 -6.84 44.08 -17.90
CA GLY A 119 -7.81 44.86 -17.13
C GLY A 119 -7.63 44.68 -15.61
N LEU A 120 -7.38 43.45 -15.17
CA LEU A 120 -7.10 43.14 -13.78
C LEU A 120 -5.78 43.77 -13.30
N LEU A 121 -4.73 43.72 -14.11
CA LEU A 121 -3.44 44.37 -13.78
C LEU A 121 -3.60 45.88 -13.65
N VAL A 122 -4.29 46.54 -14.57
CA VAL A 122 -4.54 47.99 -14.51
C VAL A 122 -5.33 48.34 -13.26
N ALA A 123 -6.41 47.62 -12.95
CA ALA A 123 -7.19 47.84 -11.74
C ALA A 123 -6.37 47.62 -10.46
N PHE A 124 -5.50 46.60 -10.46
CA PHE A 124 -4.61 46.28 -9.35
C PHE A 124 -3.60 47.40 -9.10
N PHE A 125 -2.92 47.88 -10.14
CA PHE A 125 -1.98 49.00 -10.02
C PHE A 125 -2.68 50.30 -9.61
N HIS A 126 -3.87 50.57 -10.15
CA HIS A 126 -4.66 51.74 -9.76
C HIS A 126 -5.00 51.72 -8.26
N ARG A 127 -5.44 50.56 -7.76
CA ARG A 127 -5.73 50.36 -6.33
C ARG A 127 -4.50 50.51 -5.44
N LEU A 128 -3.33 50.01 -5.87
CA LEU A 128 -2.09 50.17 -5.12
C LEU A 128 -1.68 51.64 -5.03
N LYS A 129 -1.77 52.40 -6.13
CA LYS A 129 -1.44 53.82 -6.14
C LYS A 129 -2.38 54.64 -5.24
N GLN A 130 -3.67 54.33 -5.22
CA GLN A 130 -4.66 54.99 -4.34
C GLN A 130 -4.46 54.69 -2.84
N LYS A 131 -3.77 53.61 -2.47
CA LYS A 131 -3.47 53.29 -1.06
C LYS A 131 -2.16 53.90 -0.55
N ILE A 132 -1.27 54.30 -1.46
CA ILE A 132 0.08 54.80 -1.14
C ILE A 132 0.11 56.35 -1.09
N VAL A 133 -0.84 57.01 -1.75
CA VAL A 133 -1.13 58.45 -1.63
C VAL A 133 -2.20 58.65 -0.55
#